data_AF-A0A532UD68-F1
#
_entry.id   AF-A0A532UD68-F1
#
_cell.length_a   1.000
_cell.length_b   1.000
_cell.length_c   1.000
_cell.angle_alpha   90.00
_cell.angle_beta   90.00
_cell.angle_gamma   90.00
#
_symmetry.space_group_name_H-M   'P 1'
#
loop_
_entity.id
_entity.type
_entity.pdbx_description
1 polymer ?
#
loop_
_entity_poly.entity_id
_entity_poly.type
_entity_poly.pdbx_seq_one_letter_code
_entity_poly.pdbx_strand_id
1 'polypeptide(L)'
;MTRRKHLPLIRIALIIASLTLIQFFSCAQDKALIDFSQGFIGVSGNGPDQSLLYNKENNLILNHCIEGATLPELRKLKLPQIEQRLEELSKGKLIIKEGDIYRLAFSVIRGSDRVFLSKAAKQTAENMLPTMRHIVQELKEELKGEEESLYHITWSVVMDSAMFTWLKLLLDGHVNPLILISQGYSFCVFPDNTFQAGTNFYEWEENMMAVSHSQGAMEHINRLMGPYGSEIIKNAVTQAPLEPELKDALISYGLIDSQGRLRVLTYEKGSLRYNLFKQLGERYASEIERAIDAEALSKRLKLTTDQSFVIAFHEASWEILKLLHQEKILLRPPILVEQKDRLDQSYKLVSILKGESFATMMMQFQDLFLKRK
;
A
#
# COMPACT_ATOMS: atom_id res chain seq x y z
N MET A 1 -26.65 -25.68 53.92
CA MET A 1 -26.23 -24.25 53.94
C MET A 1 -24.76 -24.26 54.33
N THR A 2 -23.77 -23.95 53.49
CA THR A 2 -23.45 -22.64 52.90
C THR A 2 -22.48 -22.84 51.72
N ARG A 3 -22.97 -22.88 50.47
CA ARG A 3 -22.13 -22.59 49.29
C ARG A 3 -22.34 -21.14 48.92
N ARG A 4 -21.44 -20.25 49.35
CA ARG A 4 -21.47 -18.83 48.96
C ARG A 4 -20.08 -18.33 48.59
N LYS A 5 -19.99 -17.81 47.35
CA LYS A 5 -19.30 -16.55 46.97
C LYS A 5 -17.77 -16.53 46.76
N HIS A 6 -17.22 -17.39 45.89
CA HIS A 6 -15.86 -17.15 45.33
C HIS A 6 -15.78 -16.98 43.79
N LEU A 7 -16.88 -17.17 43.06
CA LEU A 7 -16.90 -16.96 41.60
C LEU A 7 -16.58 -15.53 41.09
N PRO A 8 -16.98 -14.41 41.76
CA PRO A 8 -16.72 -13.08 41.22
C PRO A 8 -15.25 -12.67 41.34
N LEU A 9 -14.54 -13.11 42.38
CA LEU A 9 -13.12 -12.79 42.59
C LEU A 9 -12.21 -13.45 41.54
N ILE A 10 -12.52 -14.69 41.14
CA ILE A 10 -11.75 -15.40 40.09
C ILE A 10 -11.96 -14.74 38.72
N ARG A 11 -13.19 -14.30 38.41
CA ARG A 11 -13.46 -13.57 37.15
C ARG A 11 -12.80 -12.19 37.11
N ILE A 12 -12.80 -11.45 38.23
CA ILE A 12 -12.10 -10.17 38.34
C ILE A 12 -10.59 -10.37 38.23
N ALA A 13 -10.03 -11.39 38.89
CA ALA A 13 -8.60 -11.71 38.79
C ALA A 13 -8.19 -12.10 37.36
N LEU A 14 -9.02 -12.85 36.62
CA LEU A 14 -8.79 -13.19 35.22
C LEU A 14 -8.88 -11.96 34.29
N ILE A 15 -9.79 -11.02 34.56
CA ILE A 15 -9.91 -9.77 33.79
C ILE A 15 -8.73 -8.84 34.09
N ILE A 16 -8.30 -8.73 35.35
CA ILE A 16 -7.12 -7.94 35.72
C ILE A 16 -5.86 -8.57 35.11
N ALA A 17 -5.71 -9.89 35.20
CA ALA A 17 -4.57 -10.60 34.60
C ALA A 17 -4.52 -10.42 33.08
N SER A 18 -5.66 -10.49 32.39
CA SER A 18 -5.73 -10.26 30.94
C SER A 18 -5.45 -8.81 30.58
N LEU A 19 -5.94 -7.83 31.35
CA LEU A 19 -5.61 -6.42 31.17
C LEU A 19 -4.12 -6.12 31.41
N THR A 20 -3.50 -6.72 32.44
CA THR A 20 -2.06 -6.57 32.68
C THR A 20 -1.22 -7.24 31.61
N LEU A 21 -1.63 -8.40 31.09
CA LEU A 21 -0.97 -9.05 29.96
C LEU A 21 -1.06 -8.18 28.70
N ILE A 22 -2.24 -7.64 28.39
CA ILE A 22 -2.43 -6.72 27.25
C ILE A 22 -1.54 -5.47 27.39
N GLN A 23 -1.45 -4.88 28.58
CA GLN A 23 -0.58 -3.74 28.85
C GLN A 23 0.91 -4.08 28.74
N PHE A 24 1.32 -5.25 29.24
CA PHE A 24 2.72 -5.70 29.18
C PHE A 24 3.14 -6.01 27.73
N PHE A 25 2.28 -6.66 26.95
CA PHE A 25 2.52 -6.89 25.52
C PHE A 25 2.52 -5.58 24.71
N SER A 26 1.63 -4.62 25.04
CA SER A 26 1.64 -3.29 24.42
C SER A 26 2.94 -2.54 24.72
N CYS A 27 3.40 -2.55 25.98
CA CYS A 27 4.64 -1.87 26.38
C CYS A 27 5.90 -2.54 25.81
N ALA A 28 5.90 -3.87 25.66
CA ALA A 28 7.00 -4.60 25.03
C ALA A 28 7.07 -4.32 23.52
N GLN A 29 5.93 -4.20 22.83
CA GLN A 29 5.88 -3.79 21.42
C GLN A 29 6.31 -2.33 21.20
N ASP A 30 6.04 -1.43 22.15
CA ASP A 30 6.48 -0.03 22.08
C ASP A 30 8.02 0.13 22.10
N LYS A 31 8.75 -0.87 22.62
CA LYS A 31 10.22 -0.81 22.77
C LYS A 31 11.00 -1.77 21.87
N ALA A 32 10.33 -2.61 21.10
CA ALA A 32 11.00 -3.49 20.14
C ALA A 32 11.65 -2.65 19.03
N LEU A 33 12.87 -3.04 18.62
CA LEU A 33 13.48 -2.46 17.45
C LEU A 33 12.65 -2.82 16.22
N ILE A 34 12.38 -1.80 15.43
CA ILE A 34 11.64 -1.88 14.18
C ILE A 34 12.61 -2.17 13.04
N ASP A 35 12.28 -3.16 12.21
CA ASP A 35 12.90 -3.32 10.91
C ASP A 35 12.08 -2.52 9.89
N PHE A 36 12.53 -1.32 9.56
CA PHE A 36 11.86 -0.43 8.61
C PHE A 36 11.91 -0.95 7.17
N SER A 37 12.72 -1.97 6.87
CA SER A 37 12.60 -2.66 5.59
C SER A 37 11.26 -3.39 5.48
N GLN A 38 10.62 -3.74 6.61
CA GLN A 38 9.32 -4.39 6.70
C GLN A 38 8.26 -3.34 7.03
N GLY A 39 7.16 -3.26 6.28
CA GLY A 39 6.04 -2.36 6.63
C GLY A 39 6.22 -0.86 6.30
N PHE A 40 7.31 -0.45 5.64
CA PHE A 40 7.39 0.90 5.06
C PHE A 40 6.48 1.01 3.85
N ILE A 41 5.69 2.08 3.81
CA ILE A 41 4.77 2.38 2.72
C ILE A 41 5.07 3.79 2.23
N GLY A 42 5.34 3.89 0.93
CA GLY A 42 5.45 5.16 0.21
C GLY A 42 4.33 5.29 -0.80
N VAL A 43 3.63 6.42 -0.78
CA VAL A 43 2.59 6.78 -1.75
C VAL A 43 3.13 7.95 -2.57
N SER A 44 3.47 7.66 -3.84
CA SER A 44 4.15 8.48 -4.87
C SER A 44 5.64 8.23 -5.09
N GLY A 45 6.14 8.68 -6.26
CA GLY A 45 7.50 8.42 -6.75
C GLY A 45 8.61 9.33 -6.20
N ASN A 46 8.28 10.41 -5.48
CA ASN A 46 9.28 11.35 -4.92
C ASN A 46 9.55 11.14 -3.42
N GLY A 47 9.11 10.00 -2.89
CA GLY A 47 9.24 9.60 -1.49
C GLY A 47 10.69 9.32 -1.05
N PRO A 48 10.88 8.89 0.20
CA PRO A 48 12.18 8.55 0.76
C PRO A 48 12.89 7.43 -0.01
N ASP A 49 14.21 7.46 0.00
CA ASP A 49 15.05 6.41 -0.58
C ASP A 49 14.96 5.13 0.25
N GLN A 50 14.08 4.23 -0.18
CA GLN A 50 13.82 2.96 0.50
C GLN A 50 15.02 2.01 0.45
N SER A 51 15.99 2.20 -0.45
CA SER A 51 17.18 1.34 -0.53
C SER A 51 18.00 1.42 0.77
N LEU A 52 17.99 2.59 1.42
CA LEU A 52 18.68 2.82 2.68
C LEU A 52 18.05 2.08 3.87
N LEU A 53 16.79 1.62 3.74
CA LEU A 53 16.06 0.85 4.75
C LEU A 53 16.53 -0.61 4.83
N TYR A 54 17.25 -1.13 3.82
CA TYR A 54 17.79 -2.49 3.88
C TYR A 54 19.11 -2.58 4.66
N ASN A 55 19.72 -1.44 5.00
CA ASN A 55 20.92 -1.39 5.79
C ASN A 55 20.59 -1.49 7.30
N LYS A 56 21.12 -2.51 7.97
CA LYS A 56 20.87 -2.75 9.40
C LYS A 56 21.39 -1.63 10.32
N GLU A 57 22.51 -1.01 9.97
CA GLU A 57 23.09 0.09 10.74
C GLU A 57 22.23 1.35 10.60
N ASN A 58 21.72 1.62 9.39
CA ASN A 58 20.75 2.69 9.17
C ASN A 58 19.47 2.46 9.98
N ASN A 59 18.96 1.23 10.05
CA ASN A 59 17.79 0.90 10.88
C ASN A 59 18.01 1.23 12.36
N LEU A 60 19.21 0.97 12.90
CA LEU A 60 19.51 1.32 14.29
C LEU A 60 19.44 2.83 14.52
N ILE A 61 19.92 3.64 13.58
CA ILE A 61 19.81 5.10 13.63
C ILE A 61 18.33 5.51 13.58
N LEU A 62 17.56 5.00 12.62
CA LEU A 62 16.15 5.32 12.45
C LEU A 62 15.31 5.00 13.71
N ASN A 63 15.61 3.88 14.38
CA ASN A 63 14.94 3.51 15.63
C ASN A 63 15.16 4.56 16.75
N HIS A 64 16.36 5.15 16.83
CA HIS A 64 16.63 6.23 17.80
C HIS A 64 15.93 7.53 17.39
N CYS A 65 15.76 7.77 16.09
CA CYS A 65 15.06 8.94 15.57
C CYS A 65 13.53 8.89 15.74
N ILE A 66 12.92 7.77 16.16
CA ILE A 66 11.46 7.67 16.40
C ILE A 66 11.02 8.70 17.45
N GLU A 67 11.70 8.74 18.60
CA GLU A 67 11.41 9.69 19.68
C GLU A 67 12.18 11.01 19.52
N GLY A 68 13.18 11.01 18.62
CA GLY A 68 14.15 12.07 18.42
C GLY A 68 15.46 11.78 19.14
N ALA A 69 16.58 12.00 18.45
CA ALA A 69 17.91 11.75 19.01
C ALA A 69 18.91 12.84 18.62
N THR A 70 19.81 13.17 19.54
CA THR A 70 20.92 14.11 19.29
C THR A 70 22.13 13.39 18.69
N LEU A 71 23.03 14.12 18.02
CA LEU A 71 24.27 13.54 17.50
C LEU A 71 25.12 12.85 18.61
N PRO A 72 25.30 13.40 19.82
CA PRO A 72 25.99 12.70 20.90
C PRO A 72 25.33 11.38 21.32
N GLU A 73 24.00 11.28 21.27
CA GLU A 73 23.29 10.02 21.55
C GLU A 73 23.53 8.99 20.44
N LEU A 74 23.42 9.42 19.18
CA LEU A 74 23.66 8.55 18.02
C LEU A 74 25.11 8.05 17.94
N ARG A 75 26.09 8.87 18.34
CA ARG A 75 27.51 8.44 18.45
C ARG A 75 27.71 7.32 19.47
N LYS A 76 26.84 7.14 20.46
CA LYS A 76 26.92 6.01 21.42
C LYS A 76 26.67 4.66 20.76
N LEU A 77 26.05 4.63 19.57
CA LEU A 77 25.88 3.42 18.78
C LEU A 77 27.20 2.86 18.25
N LYS A 78 28.27 3.67 18.24
CA LYS A 78 29.61 3.28 17.75
C LYS A 78 29.58 2.74 16.31
N LEU A 79 28.65 3.23 15.50
CA LEU A 79 28.56 2.87 14.08
C LEU A 79 29.67 3.58 13.29
N PRO A 80 30.29 2.91 12.31
CA PRO A 80 31.24 3.55 11.42
C PRO A 80 30.61 4.73 10.68
N GLN A 81 31.35 5.83 10.55
CA GLN A 81 30.99 6.99 9.72
C GLN A 81 29.59 7.53 10.02
N ILE A 82 29.20 7.61 11.30
CA ILE A 82 27.85 8.00 11.72
C ILE A 82 27.40 9.33 11.12
N GLU A 83 28.28 10.32 10.98
CA GLU A 83 27.96 11.61 10.36
C GLU A 83 27.62 11.47 8.87
N GLN A 84 28.38 10.66 8.12
CA GLN A 84 28.10 10.39 6.71
C GLN A 84 26.78 9.64 6.56
N ARG A 85 26.49 8.66 7.43
CA ARG A 85 25.20 7.96 7.44
C ARG A 85 24.04 8.92 7.70
N LEU A 86 24.19 9.87 8.62
CA LEU A 86 23.16 10.88 8.88
C LEU A 86 22.95 11.81 7.69
N GLU A 87 24.02 12.17 6.98
CA GLU A 87 23.93 12.94 5.74
C GLU A 87 23.18 12.15 4.65
N GLU A 88 23.52 10.87 4.45
CA GLU A 88 22.84 9.98 3.50
C GLU A 88 21.36 9.81 3.84
N LEU A 89 21.02 9.54 5.11
CA LEU A 89 19.63 9.42 5.56
C LEU A 89 18.84 10.73 5.40
N SER A 90 19.50 11.88 5.57
CA SER A 90 18.86 13.19 5.36
C SER A 90 18.63 13.46 3.87
N LYS A 91 19.63 13.18 3.01
CA LYS A 91 19.52 13.29 1.55
C LYS A 91 18.46 12.34 0.99
N GLY A 92 18.38 11.13 1.54
CA GLY A 92 17.37 10.13 1.24
C GLY A 92 16.00 10.42 1.86
N LYS A 93 15.79 11.59 2.50
CA LYS A 93 14.53 12.03 3.11
C LYS A 93 13.95 11.04 4.14
N LEU A 94 14.80 10.29 4.85
CA LEU A 94 14.37 9.38 5.91
C LEU A 94 14.40 10.03 7.29
N ILE A 95 15.27 11.03 7.46
CA ILE A 95 15.34 11.83 8.69
C ILE A 95 15.34 13.32 8.37
N ILE A 96 14.86 14.11 9.32
CA ILE A 96 14.98 15.56 9.34
C ILE A 96 15.76 15.99 10.58
N LYS A 97 16.42 17.14 10.50
CA LYS A 97 17.13 17.76 11.62
C LYS A 97 16.41 19.04 12.05
N GLU A 98 15.89 19.04 13.27
CA GLU A 98 15.22 20.18 13.90
C GLU A 98 16.08 20.68 15.06
N GLY A 99 16.84 21.76 14.82
CA GLY A 99 17.88 22.19 15.76
C GLY A 99 18.95 21.10 15.91
N ASP A 100 19.13 20.58 17.13
CA ASP A 100 20.10 19.52 17.42
C ASP A 100 19.50 18.10 17.44
N ILE A 101 18.20 17.97 17.14
CA ILE A 101 17.47 16.70 17.21
C ILE A 101 17.23 16.17 15.80
N TYR A 102 17.64 14.92 15.57
CA TYR A 102 17.28 14.13 14.40
C TYR A 102 15.97 13.38 14.67
N ARG A 103 15.01 13.52 13.76
CA ARG A 103 13.72 12.81 13.79
C ARG A 103 13.48 12.09 12.48
N LEU A 104 12.59 11.11 12.50
CA LEU A 104 12.09 10.51 11.25
C LEU A 104 11.35 11.55 10.41
N ALA A 105 11.52 11.49 9.09
CA ALA A 105 10.79 12.31 8.13
C ALA A 105 9.40 11.73 7.77
N PHE A 106 9.05 10.59 8.37
CA PHE A 106 7.83 9.83 8.12
C PHE A 106 7.22 9.36 9.43
N SER A 107 5.93 9.07 9.41
CA SER A 107 5.17 8.69 10.60
C SER A 107 5.37 7.21 10.94
N VAL A 108 5.52 6.90 12.23
CA VAL A 108 5.58 5.52 12.73
C VAL A 108 4.41 5.27 13.68
N ILE A 109 3.59 4.28 13.35
CA ILE A 109 2.42 3.88 14.13
C ILE A 109 2.68 2.52 14.75
N ARG A 110 2.79 2.47 16.07
CA ARG A 110 3.11 1.27 16.84
C ARG A 110 2.32 1.19 18.15
N GLY A 111 2.35 0.02 18.78
CA GLY A 111 1.73 -0.26 20.08
C GLY A 111 0.29 0.25 20.19
N SER A 112 0.02 1.14 21.15
CA SER A 112 -1.36 1.61 21.41
C SER A 112 -1.99 2.36 20.23
N ASP A 113 -1.18 3.05 19.42
CA ASP A 113 -1.65 3.78 18.24
C ASP A 113 -1.98 2.80 17.11
N ARG A 114 -1.17 1.74 16.96
CA ARG A 114 -1.46 0.63 16.05
C ARG A 114 -2.76 -0.08 16.41
N VAL A 115 -3.00 -0.36 17.69
CA VAL A 115 -4.23 -1.01 18.17
C VAL A 115 -5.44 -0.14 17.83
N PHE A 116 -5.34 1.17 18.05
CA PHE A 116 -6.39 2.12 17.70
C PHE A 116 -6.67 2.13 16.20
N LEU A 117 -5.62 2.29 15.37
CA LEU A 117 -5.72 2.27 13.92
C LEU A 117 -6.33 0.95 13.41
N SER A 118 -5.91 -0.19 13.97
CA SER A 118 -6.46 -1.51 13.59
C SER A 118 -7.96 -1.59 13.81
N LYS A 119 -8.43 -1.05 14.95
CA LYS A 119 -9.85 -1.08 15.30
C LYS A 119 -10.65 -0.18 14.36
N ALA A 120 -10.13 1.01 14.07
CA ALA A 120 -10.75 1.93 13.11
C ALA A 120 -10.83 1.30 11.71
N ALA A 121 -9.72 0.79 11.20
CA ALA A 121 -9.64 0.14 9.89
C ALA A 121 -10.60 -1.04 9.77
N LYS A 122 -10.67 -1.91 10.80
CA LYS A 122 -11.60 -3.04 10.82
C LYS A 122 -13.06 -2.58 10.81
N GLN A 123 -13.41 -1.56 11.60
CA GLN A 123 -14.77 -1.02 11.62
C GLN A 123 -15.16 -0.42 10.26
N THR A 124 -14.27 0.35 9.65
CA THR A 124 -14.45 0.88 8.30
C THR A 124 -14.63 -0.26 7.29
N ALA A 125 -13.81 -1.31 7.36
CA ALA A 125 -13.90 -2.46 6.47
C ALA A 125 -15.23 -3.23 6.62
N GLU A 126 -15.70 -3.44 7.85
CA GLU A 126 -17.00 -4.08 8.12
C GLU A 126 -18.16 -3.26 7.55
N ASN A 127 -18.11 -1.93 7.68
CA ASN A 127 -19.11 -1.02 7.10
C ASN A 127 -19.08 -1.04 5.57
N MET A 128 -17.89 -1.14 4.98
CA MET A 128 -17.67 -1.16 3.53
C MET A 128 -17.97 -2.52 2.89
N LEU A 129 -18.02 -3.60 3.67
CA LEU A 129 -18.13 -4.96 3.14
C LEU A 129 -19.34 -5.16 2.21
N PRO A 130 -20.58 -4.70 2.53
CA PRO A 130 -21.71 -4.84 1.60
C PRO A 130 -21.47 -4.17 0.25
N THR A 131 -20.94 -2.94 0.24
CA THR A 131 -20.56 -2.21 -0.97
C THR A 131 -19.53 -3.00 -1.78
N MET A 132 -18.52 -3.53 -1.09
CA MET A 132 -17.44 -4.28 -1.73
C MET A 132 -17.90 -5.62 -2.29
N ARG A 133 -18.88 -6.29 -1.69
CA ARG A 133 -19.52 -7.48 -2.30
C ARG A 133 -20.15 -7.13 -3.65
N HIS A 134 -20.87 -6.02 -3.72
CA HIS A 134 -21.49 -5.57 -4.97
C HIS A 134 -20.43 -5.24 -6.02
N ILE A 135 -19.41 -4.46 -5.66
CA ILE A 135 -18.31 -4.12 -6.56
C ILE A 135 -17.62 -5.39 -7.09
N VAL A 136 -17.25 -6.33 -6.22
CA VAL A 136 -16.58 -7.57 -6.67
C VAL A 136 -17.51 -8.43 -7.53
N GLN A 137 -18.80 -8.46 -7.25
CA GLN A 137 -19.76 -9.18 -8.09
C GLN A 137 -19.89 -8.55 -9.49
N GLU A 138 -19.97 -7.22 -9.57
CA GLU A 138 -20.00 -6.50 -10.86
C GLU A 138 -18.72 -6.75 -11.66
N LEU A 139 -17.54 -6.71 -11.00
CA LEU A 139 -16.26 -7.06 -11.63
C LEU A 139 -16.21 -8.51 -12.09
N LYS A 140 -16.73 -9.46 -11.30
CA LYS A 140 -16.73 -10.88 -11.67
C LYS A 140 -17.58 -11.14 -12.93
N GLU A 141 -18.69 -10.43 -13.09
CA GLU A 141 -19.51 -10.53 -14.30
C GLU A 141 -18.80 -9.94 -15.52
N GLU A 142 -18.12 -8.79 -15.37
CA GLU A 142 -17.32 -8.16 -16.45
C GLU A 142 -16.10 -9.01 -16.86
N LEU A 143 -15.50 -9.71 -15.90
CA LEU A 143 -14.30 -10.52 -16.07
C LEU A 143 -14.60 -11.99 -16.39
N LYS A 144 -15.78 -12.32 -16.91
CA LYS A 144 -16.07 -13.69 -17.34
C LYS A 144 -15.08 -14.16 -18.41
N GLY A 145 -14.38 -15.26 -18.13
CA GLY A 145 -13.26 -15.77 -18.94
C GLY A 145 -11.89 -15.16 -18.62
N GLU A 146 -11.83 -14.19 -17.70
CA GLU A 146 -10.60 -13.52 -17.21
C GLU A 146 -10.61 -13.44 -15.67
N GLU A 147 -11.33 -14.33 -14.98
CA GLU A 147 -11.61 -14.27 -13.54
C GLU A 147 -10.33 -14.35 -12.68
N GLU A 148 -9.26 -14.87 -13.26
CA GLU A 148 -7.92 -14.91 -12.67
C GLU A 148 -7.31 -13.53 -12.38
N SER A 149 -7.79 -12.49 -13.07
CA SER A 149 -7.42 -11.09 -12.84
C SER A 149 -8.27 -10.40 -11.77
N LEU A 150 -9.32 -11.05 -11.25
CA LEU A 150 -10.32 -10.41 -10.38
C LEU A 150 -9.71 -9.73 -9.15
N TYR A 151 -8.74 -10.37 -8.48
CA TYR A 151 -8.04 -9.76 -7.35
C TYR A 151 -7.29 -8.50 -7.76
N HIS A 152 -6.52 -8.57 -8.85
CA HIS A 152 -5.74 -7.46 -9.35
C HIS A 152 -6.61 -6.28 -9.77
N ILE A 153 -7.70 -6.53 -10.50
CA ILE A 153 -8.63 -5.47 -10.91
C ILE A 153 -9.32 -4.85 -9.69
N THR A 154 -9.73 -5.68 -8.72
CA THR A 154 -10.32 -5.16 -7.47
C THR A 154 -9.33 -4.26 -6.73
N TRP A 155 -8.08 -4.70 -6.56
CA TRP A 155 -7.06 -3.92 -5.86
C TRP A 155 -6.56 -2.76 -6.70
N SER A 156 -5.78 -3.01 -7.76
CA SER A 156 -5.00 -1.99 -8.47
C SER A 156 -5.78 -1.13 -9.46
N VAL A 157 -6.99 -1.53 -9.87
CA VAL A 157 -7.82 -0.76 -10.83
C VAL A 157 -9.02 -0.12 -10.16
N VAL A 158 -9.55 -0.70 -9.08
CA VAL A 158 -10.69 -0.14 -8.35
C VAL A 158 -10.30 0.47 -7.02
N MET A 159 -9.56 -0.22 -6.15
CA MET A 159 -9.27 0.31 -4.81
C MET A 159 -8.08 1.28 -4.80
N ASP A 160 -6.94 0.87 -5.31
CA ASP A 160 -5.65 1.58 -5.29
C ASP A 160 -5.29 2.15 -6.68
N SER A 161 -6.30 2.55 -7.43
CA SER A 161 -6.13 3.09 -8.78
C SER A 161 -5.67 4.53 -8.75
N ALA A 162 -4.56 4.83 -9.42
CA ALA A 162 -4.09 6.20 -9.64
C ALA A 162 -5.14 7.06 -10.37
N MET A 163 -5.87 6.45 -11.32
CA MET A 163 -6.72 7.17 -12.28
C MET A 163 -8.15 7.39 -11.80
N PHE A 164 -8.68 6.49 -10.97
CA PHE A 164 -10.11 6.51 -10.61
C PHE A 164 -10.29 6.86 -9.13
N THR A 165 -9.60 6.15 -8.24
CA THR A 165 -9.78 6.34 -6.80
C THR A 165 -8.94 7.49 -6.28
N TRP A 166 -7.63 7.45 -6.50
CA TRP A 166 -6.73 8.51 -6.03
C TRP A 166 -7.05 9.86 -6.65
N LEU A 167 -7.34 9.91 -7.96
CA LEU A 167 -7.75 11.15 -8.63
C LEU A 167 -9.00 11.75 -7.98
N LYS A 168 -10.02 10.95 -7.70
CA LYS A 168 -11.23 11.43 -7.04
C LYS A 168 -10.94 11.95 -5.63
N LEU A 169 -10.22 11.19 -4.82
CA LEU A 169 -9.84 11.59 -3.46
C LEU A 169 -9.03 12.90 -3.42
N LEU A 170 -8.20 13.14 -4.45
CA LEU A 170 -7.50 14.41 -4.65
C LEU A 170 -8.45 15.55 -5.01
N LEU A 171 -9.39 15.33 -5.93
CA LEU A 171 -10.36 16.33 -6.39
C LEU A 171 -11.35 16.74 -5.30
N ASP A 172 -11.67 15.82 -4.38
CA ASP A 172 -12.54 16.03 -3.22
C ASP A 172 -11.80 16.63 -2.02
N GLY A 173 -10.47 16.78 -2.10
CA GLY A 173 -9.66 17.49 -1.10
C GLY A 173 -9.27 16.66 0.12
N HIS A 174 -9.43 15.33 0.07
CA HIS A 174 -9.02 14.42 1.15
C HIS A 174 -7.50 14.21 1.18
N VAL A 175 -6.83 14.45 0.05
CA VAL A 175 -5.39 14.29 -0.11
C VAL A 175 -4.80 15.59 -0.63
N ASN A 176 -3.75 16.10 0.00
CA ASN A 176 -3.05 17.27 -0.51
C ASN A 176 -2.23 16.87 -1.76
N PRO A 177 -2.55 17.44 -2.94
CA PRO A 177 -1.86 17.09 -4.18
C PRO A 177 -0.42 17.56 -4.21
N LEU A 178 -0.11 18.71 -3.60
CA LEU A 178 1.26 19.21 -3.55
C LEU A 178 2.14 18.27 -2.74
N ILE A 179 1.65 17.77 -1.61
CA ILE A 179 2.37 16.77 -0.82
C ILE A 179 2.53 15.48 -1.61
N LEU A 180 1.44 14.95 -2.20
CA LEU A 180 1.50 13.72 -2.99
C LEU A 180 2.55 13.79 -4.10
N ILE A 181 2.60 14.89 -4.86
CA ILE A 181 3.51 15.05 -6.01
C ILE A 181 4.95 15.34 -5.56
N SER A 182 5.14 16.25 -4.61
CA SER A 182 6.48 16.79 -4.29
C SER A 182 7.24 15.99 -3.23
N GLN A 183 6.51 15.38 -2.28
CA GLN A 183 7.09 14.71 -1.11
C GLN A 183 6.68 13.25 -1.01
N GLY A 184 5.46 12.93 -1.46
CA GLY A 184 4.79 11.67 -1.17
C GLY A 184 4.33 11.57 0.28
N TYR A 185 3.41 10.64 0.53
CA TYR A 185 3.10 10.23 1.90
C TYR A 185 3.96 9.02 2.22
N SER A 186 4.66 9.05 3.35
CA SER A 186 5.46 7.93 3.81
C SER A 186 5.15 7.66 5.26
N PHE A 187 4.99 6.38 5.58
CA PHE A 187 4.62 5.95 6.91
C PHE A 187 5.00 4.48 7.13
N CYS A 188 5.02 4.09 8.39
CA CYS A 188 5.35 2.75 8.81
C CYS A 188 4.40 2.30 9.92
N VAL A 189 3.78 1.13 9.77
CA VAL A 189 2.78 0.60 10.69
C VAL A 189 3.27 -0.73 11.24
N PHE A 190 3.37 -0.85 12.57
CA PHE A 190 3.89 -2.05 13.23
C PHE A 190 3.01 -2.61 14.35
N PRO A 191 2.73 -3.92 14.35
CA PRO A 191 3.00 -4.86 13.26
C PRO A 191 2.26 -4.48 11.96
N ASP A 192 2.81 -4.90 10.83
CA ASP A 192 2.24 -4.65 9.51
C ASP A 192 0.90 -5.38 9.32
N ASN A 193 0.17 -4.99 8.28
CA ASN A 193 -1.04 -5.69 7.91
C ASN A 193 -0.70 -6.93 7.08
N THR A 194 -1.10 -8.11 7.52
CA THR A 194 -0.86 -9.37 6.79
C THR A 194 -1.44 -9.39 5.35
N PHE A 195 -2.41 -8.53 5.06
CA PHE A 195 -3.00 -8.34 3.73
C PHE A 195 -2.41 -7.17 2.94
N GLN A 196 -1.33 -6.57 3.44
CA GLN A 196 -0.63 -5.48 2.77
C GLN A 196 -0.26 -5.85 1.33
N ALA A 197 -0.69 -4.98 0.43
CA ALA A 197 -0.40 -5.00 -0.99
C ALA A 197 -0.28 -3.55 -1.48
N GLY A 198 0.42 -3.35 -2.60
CA GLY A 198 0.53 -2.05 -3.26
C GLY A 198 0.35 -2.19 -4.76
N THR A 199 0.32 -1.06 -5.45
CA THR A 199 0.27 -0.98 -6.91
C THR A 199 1.41 -0.12 -7.41
N ASN A 200 2.23 -0.67 -8.31
CA ASN A 200 3.18 0.11 -9.10
C ASN A 200 2.61 0.39 -10.48
N PHE A 201 2.93 1.56 -11.01
CA PHE A 201 2.51 1.99 -12.34
C PHE A 201 3.74 2.14 -13.24
N TYR A 202 3.62 1.65 -14.47
CA TYR A 202 4.64 1.76 -15.51
C TYR A 202 3.98 2.32 -16.77
N GLU A 203 4.72 3.07 -17.57
CA GLU A 203 4.15 3.78 -18.72
C GLU A 203 4.94 3.57 -19.99
N TRP A 204 4.22 3.60 -21.12
CA TRP A 204 4.79 3.74 -22.44
C TRP A 204 3.81 4.53 -23.32
N GLU A 205 4.25 5.72 -23.75
CA GLU A 205 3.39 6.71 -24.42
C GLU A 205 2.11 7.01 -23.59
N GLU A 206 0.94 6.98 -24.22
CA GLU A 206 -0.36 7.18 -23.57
C GLU A 206 -0.93 5.87 -23.00
N ASN A 207 -0.09 4.94 -22.53
CA ASN A 207 -0.56 3.66 -22.00
C ASN A 207 0.07 3.41 -20.64
N MET A 208 -0.74 2.88 -19.72
CA MET A 208 -0.35 2.65 -18.34
C MET A 208 -0.57 1.20 -17.96
N MET A 209 0.45 0.59 -17.36
CA MET A 209 0.38 -0.73 -16.76
C MET A 209 0.31 -0.61 -15.24
N ALA A 210 -0.67 -1.26 -14.64
CA ALA A 210 -0.76 -1.41 -13.20
C ALA A 210 -0.24 -2.79 -12.79
N VAL A 211 0.57 -2.85 -11.74
CA VAL A 211 1.14 -4.11 -11.23
C VAL A 211 0.89 -4.22 -9.73
N SER A 212 0.06 -5.19 -9.33
CA SER A 212 -0.14 -5.49 -7.91
C SER A 212 1.10 -6.17 -7.33
N HIS A 213 1.51 -5.76 -6.13
CA HIS A 213 2.62 -6.38 -5.42
C HIS A 213 2.31 -6.57 -3.94
N SER A 214 3.06 -7.48 -3.31
CA SER A 214 3.26 -7.51 -1.87
C SER A 214 4.75 -7.30 -1.60
N GLN A 215 5.11 -7.07 -0.34
CA GLN A 215 6.52 -6.91 0.01
C GLN A 215 7.37 -8.12 -0.44
N GLY A 216 6.82 -9.33 -0.27
CA GLY A 216 7.46 -10.57 -0.70
C GLY A 216 7.60 -10.75 -2.22
N ALA A 217 6.73 -10.10 -3.00
CA ALA A 217 6.73 -10.18 -4.46
C ALA A 217 7.56 -9.06 -5.13
N MET A 218 7.95 -8.02 -4.38
CA MET A 218 8.53 -6.80 -4.95
C MET A 218 9.83 -7.05 -5.71
N GLU A 219 10.73 -7.89 -5.18
CA GLU A 219 11.98 -8.23 -5.88
C GLU A 219 11.71 -8.90 -7.24
N HIS A 220 10.69 -9.77 -7.31
CA HIS A 220 10.30 -10.43 -8.56
C HIS A 220 9.73 -9.41 -9.56
N ILE A 221 8.85 -8.54 -9.08
CA ILE A 221 8.22 -7.50 -9.91
C ILE A 221 9.28 -6.54 -10.44
N ASN A 222 10.25 -6.13 -9.62
CA ASN A 222 11.33 -5.24 -10.07
C ASN A 222 12.24 -5.89 -11.12
N ARG A 223 12.56 -7.19 -10.98
CA ARG A 223 13.35 -7.93 -11.99
C ARG A 223 12.64 -8.10 -13.33
N LEU A 224 11.31 -8.15 -13.31
CA LEU A 224 10.50 -8.24 -14.52
C LEU A 224 10.24 -6.84 -15.12
N MET A 225 9.71 -5.93 -14.33
CA MET A 225 9.18 -4.66 -14.82
C MET A 225 10.27 -3.61 -15.07
N GLY A 226 11.39 -3.67 -14.34
CA GLY A 226 12.52 -2.78 -14.56
C GLY A 226 13.08 -2.86 -15.99
N PRO A 227 13.55 -4.03 -16.46
CA PRO A 227 14.09 -4.16 -17.81
C PRO A 227 13.02 -4.29 -18.91
N TYR A 228 11.83 -4.84 -18.61
CA TYR A 228 10.86 -5.22 -19.65
C TYR A 228 9.56 -4.43 -19.66
N GLY A 229 9.32 -3.55 -18.67
CA GLY A 229 8.02 -2.91 -18.48
C GLY A 229 7.49 -2.17 -19.71
N SER A 230 8.29 -1.30 -20.33
CA SER A 230 7.87 -0.55 -21.52
C SER A 230 7.64 -1.44 -22.74
N GLU A 231 8.45 -2.49 -22.93
CA GLU A 231 8.27 -3.42 -24.06
C GLU A 231 7.02 -4.31 -23.87
N ILE A 232 6.69 -4.70 -22.64
CA ILE A 232 5.42 -5.38 -22.33
C ILE A 232 4.23 -4.51 -22.75
N ILE A 233 4.23 -3.22 -22.37
CA ILE A 233 3.16 -2.28 -22.71
C ILE A 233 3.06 -2.10 -24.23
N LYS A 234 4.19 -1.77 -24.87
CA LYS A 234 4.29 -1.60 -26.32
C LYS A 234 3.78 -2.83 -27.07
N ASN A 235 4.13 -4.03 -26.62
CA ASN A 235 3.67 -5.27 -27.23
C ASN A 235 2.16 -5.47 -27.09
N ALA A 236 1.61 -5.22 -25.90
CA ALA A 236 0.17 -5.33 -25.64
C ALA A 236 -0.67 -4.35 -26.48
N VAL A 237 -0.10 -3.20 -26.81
CA VAL A 237 -0.74 -2.14 -27.60
C VAL A 237 -0.61 -2.42 -29.09
N THR A 238 0.59 -2.69 -29.58
CA THR A 238 0.91 -2.79 -31.02
C THR A 238 0.71 -4.19 -31.61
N GLN A 239 0.65 -5.22 -30.76
CA GLN A 239 0.69 -6.63 -31.16
C GLN A 239 1.91 -7.00 -32.02
N ALA A 240 3.01 -6.25 -31.90
CA ALA A 240 4.25 -6.56 -32.59
C ALA A 240 4.79 -7.95 -32.15
N PRO A 241 5.61 -8.64 -32.97
CA PRO A 241 6.33 -9.81 -32.51
C PRO A 241 7.27 -9.47 -31.35
N LEU A 242 7.33 -10.33 -30.33
CA LEU A 242 8.31 -10.22 -29.25
C LEU A 242 9.67 -10.70 -29.73
N GLU A 243 10.73 -9.98 -29.37
CA GLU A 243 12.10 -10.46 -29.53
C GLU A 243 12.29 -11.79 -28.75
N PRO A 244 13.07 -12.76 -29.27
CA PRO A 244 13.17 -14.09 -28.66
C PRO A 244 13.56 -14.07 -27.18
N GLU A 245 14.54 -13.26 -26.80
CA GLU A 245 15.01 -13.14 -25.42
C GLU A 245 13.93 -12.60 -24.48
N LEU A 246 13.16 -11.61 -24.95
CA LEU A 246 12.02 -11.06 -24.20
C LEU A 246 10.92 -12.11 -24.07
N LYS A 247 10.61 -12.83 -25.15
CA LYS A 247 9.60 -13.89 -25.13
C LYS A 247 9.94 -14.97 -24.11
N ASP A 248 11.18 -15.45 -24.10
CA ASP A 248 11.63 -16.48 -23.15
C ASP A 248 11.55 -16.00 -21.70
N ALA A 249 11.94 -14.74 -21.44
CA ALA A 249 11.77 -14.13 -20.13
C ALA A 249 10.29 -14.09 -19.73
N LEU A 250 9.40 -13.57 -20.58
CA LEU A 250 7.97 -13.45 -20.27
C LEU A 250 7.26 -14.81 -20.10
N ILE A 251 7.70 -15.85 -20.80
CA ILE A 251 7.22 -17.23 -20.57
C ILE A 251 7.52 -17.67 -19.13
N SER A 252 8.72 -17.38 -18.60
CA SER A 252 9.08 -17.75 -17.22
C SER A 252 8.22 -17.05 -16.16
N TYR A 253 7.62 -15.91 -16.51
CA TYR A 253 6.67 -15.15 -15.69
C TYR A 253 5.19 -15.47 -16.00
N GLY A 254 4.93 -16.47 -16.85
CA GLY A 254 3.59 -16.86 -17.27
C GLY A 254 2.81 -15.77 -18.01
N LEU A 255 3.51 -14.74 -18.52
CA LEU A 255 2.93 -13.63 -19.26
C LEU A 255 2.69 -13.97 -20.72
N ILE A 256 3.10 -15.15 -21.18
CA ILE A 256 2.88 -15.63 -22.55
C ILE A 256 2.04 -16.91 -22.51
N ASP A 257 0.97 -16.95 -23.31
CA ASP A 257 0.11 -18.12 -23.45
C ASP A 257 0.74 -19.21 -24.35
N SER A 258 0.09 -20.37 -24.46
CA SER A 258 0.56 -21.47 -25.31
C SER A 258 0.55 -21.13 -26.80
N GLN A 259 -0.13 -20.06 -27.22
CA GLN A 259 -0.13 -19.55 -28.59
C GLN A 259 0.96 -18.47 -28.81
N GLY A 260 1.76 -18.15 -27.79
CA GLY A 260 2.81 -17.14 -27.87
C GLY A 260 2.30 -15.71 -27.72
N ARG A 261 1.08 -15.50 -27.23
CA ARG A 261 0.47 -14.17 -27.05
C ARG A 261 0.59 -13.71 -25.60
N LEU A 262 0.64 -12.39 -25.41
CA LEU A 262 0.69 -11.80 -24.07
C LEU A 262 -0.62 -12.07 -23.30
N ARG A 263 -0.52 -12.59 -22.08
CA ARG A 263 -1.63 -12.92 -21.19
C ARG A 263 -1.88 -11.80 -20.18
N VAL A 264 -2.05 -10.58 -20.65
CA VAL A 264 -2.32 -9.41 -19.78
C VAL A 264 -3.70 -8.88 -20.10
N LEU A 265 -4.48 -8.60 -19.06
CA LEU A 265 -5.77 -7.96 -19.26
C LEU A 265 -5.55 -6.54 -19.80
N THR A 266 -6.12 -6.26 -20.97
CA THR A 266 -6.09 -4.92 -21.57
C THR A 266 -7.47 -4.31 -21.63
N TYR A 267 -7.57 -3.00 -21.42
CA TYR A 267 -8.80 -2.23 -21.61
C TYR A 267 -8.48 -0.83 -22.14
N GLU A 268 -9.41 -0.28 -22.92
CA GLU A 268 -9.19 0.97 -23.65
C GLU A 268 -9.99 2.11 -23.03
N LYS A 269 -9.38 3.30 -22.96
CA LYS A 269 -10.07 4.52 -22.54
C LYS A 269 -11.36 4.72 -23.34
N GLY A 270 -12.45 4.96 -22.63
CA GLY A 270 -13.78 5.19 -23.22
C GLY A 270 -14.56 3.91 -23.56
N SER A 271 -13.95 2.72 -23.47
CA SER A 271 -14.68 1.45 -23.60
C SER A 271 -15.70 1.25 -22.47
N LEU A 272 -16.70 0.36 -22.68
CA LEU A 272 -17.66 0.00 -21.63
C LEU A 272 -16.96 -0.53 -20.37
N ARG A 273 -15.95 -1.39 -20.54
CA ARG A 273 -15.12 -1.93 -19.47
C ARG A 273 -14.40 -0.82 -18.69
N TYR A 274 -13.79 0.13 -19.40
CA TYR A 274 -13.16 1.30 -18.78
C TYR A 274 -14.17 2.12 -17.96
N ASN A 275 -15.35 2.40 -18.53
CA ASN A 275 -16.37 3.19 -17.86
C ASN A 275 -16.89 2.48 -16.60
N LEU A 276 -17.05 1.16 -16.64
CA LEU A 276 -17.40 0.35 -15.48
C LEU A 276 -16.32 0.45 -14.40
N PHE A 277 -15.05 0.21 -14.74
CA PHE A 277 -13.95 0.28 -13.77
C PHE A 277 -13.82 1.67 -13.14
N LYS A 278 -13.96 2.73 -13.95
CA LYS A 278 -14.01 4.11 -13.48
C LYS A 278 -15.16 4.33 -12.51
N GLN A 279 -16.37 3.93 -12.87
CA GLN A 279 -17.56 4.04 -12.02
C GLN A 279 -17.36 3.31 -10.68
N LEU A 280 -16.82 2.09 -10.71
CA LEU A 280 -16.60 1.29 -9.51
C LEU A 280 -15.50 1.88 -8.62
N GLY A 281 -14.40 2.38 -9.20
CA GLY A 281 -13.35 3.09 -8.47
C GLY A 281 -13.88 4.38 -7.83
N GLU A 282 -14.63 5.19 -8.58
CA GLU A 282 -15.22 6.42 -8.07
C GLU A 282 -16.26 6.15 -6.97
N ARG A 283 -17.05 5.08 -7.12
CA ARG A 283 -17.97 4.61 -6.07
C ARG A 283 -17.20 4.18 -4.82
N TYR A 284 -16.13 3.41 -4.98
CA TYR A 284 -15.29 3.01 -3.87
C TYR A 284 -14.72 4.22 -3.12
N ALA A 285 -14.16 5.19 -3.85
CA ALA A 285 -13.66 6.45 -3.29
C ALA A 285 -14.72 7.21 -2.47
N SER A 286 -15.92 7.41 -3.04
CA SER A 286 -17.04 8.09 -2.34
C SER A 286 -17.50 7.39 -1.07
N GLU A 287 -17.43 6.05 -1.03
CA GLU A 287 -17.90 5.27 0.10
C GLU A 287 -16.82 5.21 1.19
N ILE A 288 -15.56 4.98 0.80
CA ILE A 288 -14.45 4.90 1.76
C ILE A 288 -14.17 6.27 2.41
N GLU A 289 -14.31 7.38 1.66
CA GLU A 289 -14.09 8.71 2.23
C GLU A 289 -15.11 9.05 3.33
N ARG A 290 -16.37 8.62 3.17
CA ARG A 290 -17.43 8.79 4.18
C ARG A 290 -17.27 7.84 5.36
N ALA A 291 -16.61 6.71 5.16
CA ALA A 291 -16.42 5.68 6.18
C ALA A 291 -15.17 5.90 7.07
N ILE A 292 -14.27 6.82 6.69
CA ILE A 292 -13.05 7.14 7.43
C ILE A 292 -13.24 8.45 8.21
N ASP A 293 -13.12 8.37 9.54
CA ASP A 293 -13.07 9.55 10.41
C ASP A 293 -11.62 10.07 10.55
N ALA A 294 -11.15 10.77 9.51
CA ALA A 294 -9.78 11.26 9.45
C ALA A 294 -9.46 12.30 10.54
N GLU A 295 -10.45 13.06 11.01
CA GLU A 295 -10.25 14.04 12.09
C GLU A 295 -10.01 13.37 13.44
N ALA A 296 -10.79 12.35 13.78
CA ALA A 296 -10.57 11.57 15.01
C ALA A 296 -9.22 10.86 14.98
N LEU A 297 -8.86 10.29 13.82
CA LEU A 297 -7.55 9.66 13.60
C LEU A 297 -6.42 10.68 13.76
N SER A 298 -6.52 11.85 13.13
CA SER A 298 -5.54 12.93 13.23
C SER A 298 -5.28 13.36 14.66
N LYS A 299 -6.34 13.60 15.45
CA LYS A 299 -6.21 13.97 16.86
C LYS A 299 -5.54 12.86 17.69
N ARG A 300 -5.88 11.60 17.45
CA ARG A 300 -5.35 10.46 18.22
C ARG A 300 -3.91 10.12 17.86
N LEU A 301 -3.57 10.17 16.58
CA LEU A 301 -2.26 9.78 16.03
C LEU A 301 -1.28 10.97 15.99
N LYS A 302 -1.75 12.20 16.26
CA LYS A 302 -0.97 13.43 16.18
C LYS A 302 -0.37 13.66 14.77
N LEU A 303 -1.15 13.32 13.74
CA LEU A 303 -0.80 13.51 12.34
C LEU A 303 -1.72 14.55 11.72
N THR A 304 -1.36 15.06 10.54
CA THR A 304 -2.30 15.89 9.77
C THR A 304 -3.50 15.06 9.28
N THR A 305 -4.60 15.72 8.95
CA THR A 305 -5.84 15.04 8.52
C THR A 305 -5.63 14.22 7.25
N ASP A 306 -4.90 14.76 6.27
CA ASP A 306 -4.55 14.08 5.02
C ASP A 306 -3.63 12.87 5.24
N GLN A 307 -2.58 12.99 6.06
CA GLN A 307 -1.73 11.85 6.44
C GLN A 307 -2.56 10.75 7.13
N SER A 308 -3.43 11.14 8.06
CA SER A 308 -4.30 10.21 8.79
C SER A 308 -5.26 9.50 7.85
N PHE A 309 -5.82 10.23 6.88
CA PHE A 309 -6.69 9.69 5.85
C PHE A 309 -5.96 8.66 4.98
N VAL A 310 -4.78 9.01 4.44
CA VAL A 310 -4.00 8.12 3.57
C VAL A 310 -3.62 6.82 4.28
N ILE A 311 -3.22 6.89 5.54
CA ILE A 311 -2.88 5.71 6.35
C ILE A 311 -4.12 4.84 6.59
N ALA A 312 -5.22 5.46 7.03
CA ALA A 312 -6.46 4.74 7.30
C ALA A 312 -7.08 4.13 6.04
N PHE A 313 -6.96 4.81 4.90
CA PHE A 313 -7.39 4.31 3.59
C PHE A 313 -6.70 2.99 3.27
N HIS A 314 -5.38 2.90 3.39
CA HIS A 314 -4.64 1.66 3.11
C HIS A 314 -4.99 0.55 4.11
N GLU A 315 -4.96 0.85 5.41
CA GLU A 315 -5.28 -0.16 6.44
C GLU A 315 -6.71 -0.69 6.31
N ALA A 316 -7.70 0.19 6.06
CA ALA A 316 -9.08 -0.23 5.84
C ALA A 316 -9.21 -1.05 4.55
N SER A 317 -8.53 -0.64 3.48
CA SER A 317 -8.52 -1.38 2.21
C SER A 317 -7.99 -2.81 2.37
N TRP A 318 -6.91 -3.00 3.12
CA TRP A 318 -6.35 -4.33 3.36
C TRP A 318 -7.26 -5.18 4.26
N GLU A 319 -7.91 -4.58 5.26
CA GLU A 319 -8.93 -5.28 6.05
C GLU A 319 -10.16 -5.66 5.20
N ILE A 320 -10.57 -4.83 4.22
CA ILE A 320 -11.62 -5.17 3.25
C ILE A 320 -11.20 -6.40 2.43
N LEU A 321 -10.00 -6.40 1.85
CA LEU A 321 -9.50 -7.53 1.06
C LEU A 321 -9.45 -8.82 1.90
N LYS A 322 -9.05 -8.70 3.16
CA LYS A 322 -9.03 -9.81 4.13
C LYS A 322 -10.43 -10.36 4.41
N LEU A 323 -11.42 -9.51 4.63
CA LEU A 323 -12.82 -9.94 4.86
C LEU A 323 -13.38 -10.64 3.61
N LEU A 324 -13.21 -10.06 2.42
CA LEU A 324 -13.62 -10.67 1.15
C LEU A 324 -12.96 -12.03 0.92
N HIS A 325 -11.69 -12.18 1.31
CA HIS A 325 -10.95 -13.43 1.23
C HIS A 325 -11.48 -14.49 2.20
N GLN A 326 -11.71 -14.13 3.46
CA GLN A 326 -12.26 -15.03 4.46
C GLN A 326 -13.65 -15.58 4.06
N GLU A 327 -14.44 -14.75 3.37
CA GLU A 327 -15.74 -15.14 2.84
C GLU A 327 -15.70 -15.83 1.47
N LYS A 328 -14.50 -16.07 0.93
CA LYS A 328 -14.26 -16.72 -0.37
C LYS A 328 -14.92 -15.99 -1.55
N ILE A 329 -15.15 -14.69 -1.41
CA ILE A 329 -15.65 -13.83 -2.49
C ILE A 329 -14.50 -13.41 -3.40
N LEU A 330 -13.35 -13.09 -2.81
CA LEU A 330 -12.15 -12.67 -3.53
C LEU A 330 -10.94 -13.47 -3.06
N LEU A 331 -10.34 -14.27 -3.93
CA LEU A 331 -9.18 -15.08 -3.57
C LEU A 331 -7.89 -14.29 -3.81
N ARG A 332 -7.04 -14.21 -2.79
CA ARG A 332 -5.70 -13.61 -2.90
C ARG A 332 -4.80 -14.57 -3.70
N PRO A 333 -4.16 -14.12 -4.80
CA PRO A 333 -3.24 -14.94 -5.57
C PRO A 333 -2.07 -15.45 -4.71
N PRO A 334 -1.66 -16.74 -4.85
CA PRO A 334 -0.54 -17.30 -4.09
C PRO A 334 0.78 -16.53 -4.25
N ILE A 335 1.03 -15.96 -5.44
CA ILE A 335 2.20 -15.12 -5.73
C ILE A 335 2.32 -13.88 -4.81
N LEU A 336 1.22 -13.42 -4.20
CA LEU A 336 1.24 -12.32 -3.23
C LEU A 336 1.48 -12.77 -1.79
N VAL A 337 1.48 -14.09 -1.52
CA VAL A 337 1.60 -14.69 -0.18
C VAL A 337 2.90 -15.49 -0.04
N GLU A 338 3.20 -16.36 -1.01
CA GLU A 338 4.37 -17.23 -1.01
C GLU A 338 5.52 -16.54 -1.75
N GLN A 339 6.60 -16.22 -1.02
CA GLN A 339 7.73 -15.44 -1.55
C GLN A 339 8.57 -16.16 -2.62
N LYS A 340 8.32 -17.44 -2.92
CA LYS A 340 9.14 -18.23 -3.84
C LYS A 340 8.27 -19.22 -4.61
N ASP A 341 8.48 -19.29 -5.92
CA ASP A 341 8.07 -20.38 -6.83
C ASP A 341 6.71 -20.31 -7.54
N ARG A 342 6.15 -19.11 -7.78
CA ARG A 342 4.91 -18.93 -8.59
C ARG A 342 5.05 -17.86 -9.69
N LEU A 343 6.24 -17.73 -10.26
CA LEU A 343 6.52 -16.74 -11.31
C LEU A 343 5.60 -16.92 -12.51
N ASP A 344 5.20 -18.15 -12.83
CA ASP A 344 4.23 -18.53 -13.85
C ASP A 344 2.82 -17.92 -13.67
N GLN A 345 2.58 -17.18 -12.58
CA GLN A 345 1.31 -16.53 -12.28
C GLN A 345 1.39 -15.00 -12.26
N SER A 346 2.52 -14.38 -12.65
CA SER A 346 2.66 -12.91 -12.65
C SER A 346 1.60 -12.21 -13.50
N TYR A 347 1.12 -12.87 -14.54
CA TYR A 347 0.03 -12.39 -15.39
C TYR A 347 -1.27 -12.01 -14.62
N LYS A 348 -1.53 -12.67 -13.48
CA LYS A 348 -2.71 -12.38 -12.63
C LYS A 348 -2.60 -11.05 -11.88
N LEU A 349 -1.44 -10.42 -11.91
CA LEU A 349 -1.11 -9.22 -11.16
C LEU A 349 -0.94 -7.99 -12.05
N VAL A 350 -1.21 -8.11 -13.35
CA VAL A 350 -0.90 -7.08 -14.34
C VAL A 350 -2.12 -6.76 -15.18
N SER A 351 -2.35 -5.47 -15.42
CA SER A 351 -3.31 -4.98 -16.41
C SER A 351 -2.77 -3.75 -17.12
N ILE A 352 -3.28 -3.49 -18.33
CA ILE A 352 -2.86 -2.37 -19.17
C ILE A 352 -4.09 -1.56 -19.60
N LEU A 353 -4.08 -0.28 -19.23
CA LEU A 353 -4.96 0.74 -19.75
C LEU A 353 -4.33 1.38 -20.99
N LYS A 354 -5.06 1.34 -22.11
CA LYS A 354 -4.66 1.98 -23.37
C LYS A 354 -5.31 3.34 -23.55
N GLY A 355 -4.56 4.31 -24.08
CA GLY A 355 -5.04 5.66 -24.37
C GLY A 355 -5.19 6.58 -23.14
N GLU A 356 -4.57 6.22 -22.02
CA GLU A 356 -4.42 7.08 -20.85
C GLU A 356 -3.14 6.76 -20.07
N SER A 357 -2.50 7.80 -19.55
CA SER A 357 -1.31 7.72 -18.69
C SER A 357 -1.45 8.62 -17.45
N PHE A 358 -0.71 8.29 -16.40
CA PHE A 358 -0.49 9.10 -15.22
C PHE A 358 0.01 10.49 -15.61
N ALA A 359 0.95 10.61 -16.56
CA ALA A 359 1.41 11.91 -17.05
C ALA A 359 0.24 12.78 -17.57
N THR A 360 -0.65 12.20 -18.38
CA THR A 360 -1.84 12.89 -18.90
C THR A 360 -2.80 13.30 -17.79
N MET A 361 -3.00 12.42 -16.80
CA MET A 361 -3.82 12.72 -15.62
C MET A 361 -3.22 13.86 -14.77
N MET A 362 -1.91 13.84 -14.53
CA MET A 362 -1.25 14.86 -13.74
C MET A 362 -1.31 16.24 -14.40
N MET A 363 -1.21 16.31 -15.74
CA MET A 363 -1.42 17.57 -16.47
C MET A 363 -2.86 18.09 -16.29
N GLN A 364 -3.87 17.23 -16.44
CA GLN A 364 -5.27 17.62 -16.20
C GLN A 364 -5.50 18.08 -14.77
N PHE A 365 -4.86 17.41 -13.81
CA PHE A 365 -4.93 17.77 -12.40
C PHE A 365 -4.33 19.15 -12.12
N GLN A 366 -3.14 19.42 -12.65
CA GLN A 366 -2.49 20.74 -12.53
C GLN A 366 -3.38 21.85 -13.10
N ASP A 367 -3.97 21.63 -14.27
CA ASP A 367 -4.88 22.57 -14.90
C ASP A 367 -6.15 22.83 -14.06
N LEU A 368 -6.76 21.78 -13.52
CA LEU A 368 -7.95 21.91 -12.65
C LEU A 368 -7.63 22.60 -11.33
N PHE A 369 -6.47 22.30 -10.75
CA PHE A 369 -6.03 22.91 -9.49
C PHE A 369 -5.69 24.40 -9.65
N LEU A 370 -5.04 24.77 -10.76
CA LEU A 370 -4.71 26.16 -11.07
C LEU A 370 -5.96 26.99 -11.42
N LYS A 371 -6.99 26.38 -12.01
CA LYS A 371 -8.26 27.07 -12.35
C LYS A 371 -9.23 27.23 -11.17
N ARG A 372 -9.04 26.50 -10.08
CA ARG A 372 -9.87 26.59 -8.85
C ARG A 372 -9.33 27.58 -7.81
N LYS A 373 -8.19 28.21 -8.07
CA LYS A 373 -7.71 29.41 -7.35
C LYS A 373 -8.12 30.65 -8.11
#